data_AF-A0A7R9R3H0-F1
#
_entry.id   AF-A0A7R9R3H0-F1
#
_cell.length_a   1.000
_cell.length_b   1.000
_cell.length_c   1.000
_cell.angle_alpha   90.00
_cell.angle_beta   90.00
_cell.angle_gamma   90.00
#
_symmetry.space_group_name_H-M   'P 1'
#
loop_
_entity.id
_entity.type
_entity.pdbx_description
1 polymer ?
#
loop_
_entity_poly.entity_id
_entity_poly.type
_entity_poly.pdbx_seq_one_letter_code
_entity_poly.pdbx_strand_id
1 'polypeptide(L)'
;QKQLWNSNNNFLHLTAKDKKVIVVGGGDTGCDCIGTSLRQGAKNIVSFEILPRPGDTRGADNPWPQWPRIYRKDYGHEEVELKWGSDPRIFGINSKEFLDDGAGNVKGIRSVRVEWTQDNGRWIMKEVPNSEQIYEVCVGVV
;
A
#
# COMPACT_ATOMS: atom_id res chain seq x y z
N GLN A 1 33.82 12.96 25.76
CA GLN A 1 33.74 12.71 24.31
C GLN A 1 32.73 13.70 23.71
N LYS A 2 33.22 14.68 22.95
CA LYS A 2 32.41 15.58 22.09
C LYS A 2 32.10 14.85 20.78
N GLN A 3 31.12 15.37 20.03
CA GLN A 3 30.81 15.16 18.59
C GLN A 3 29.96 13.90 18.28
N LEU A 4 28.84 13.90 17.53
CA LEU A 4 28.17 14.89 16.66
C LEU A 4 26.64 14.69 16.73
N TRP A 5 25.88 15.69 17.17
CA TRP A 5 24.48 15.83 16.78
C TRP A 5 24.46 16.98 15.77
N ASN A 6 24.50 16.64 14.48
CA ASN A 6 24.37 17.63 13.42
C ASN A 6 22.96 18.23 13.51
N SER A 7 22.88 19.47 13.98
CA SER A 7 21.66 20.28 14.13
C SER A 7 21.04 20.75 12.82
N ASN A 8 21.24 20.03 11.72
CA ASN A 8 20.69 20.33 10.39
C ASN A 8 19.58 19.36 9.96
N ASN A 9 18.98 18.64 10.90
CA ASN A 9 17.73 17.96 10.61
C ASN A 9 16.61 19.00 10.66
N ASN A 10 16.40 19.69 9.52
CA ASN A 10 15.06 20.11 9.16
C ASN A 10 14.23 18.82 9.09
N PHE A 11 13.73 18.36 10.24
CA PHE A 11 12.61 17.44 10.30
C PHE A 11 11.44 18.22 9.72
N LEU A 12 11.41 18.33 8.39
CA LEU A 12 10.25 18.80 7.67
C LEU A 12 9.12 17.90 8.19
N HIS A 13 8.16 18.49 8.90
CA HIS A 13 7.02 17.75 9.41
C HIS A 13 6.28 17.15 8.21
N LEU A 14 6.63 15.91 7.85
CA LEU A 14 6.04 15.20 6.74
C LEU A 14 4.61 14.89 7.14
N THR A 15 3.69 15.66 6.57
CA THR A 15 2.25 15.50 6.76
C THR A 15 1.60 15.02 5.48
N ALA A 16 0.60 14.16 5.64
CA ALA A 16 -0.31 13.73 4.59
C ALA A 16 -1.43 14.75 4.30
N LYS A 17 -1.56 15.82 5.09
CA LYS A 17 -2.62 16.82 4.94
C LYS A 17 -2.74 17.33 3.50
N ASP A 18 -3.94 17.26 2.94
CA ASP A 18 -4.30 17.70 1.58
C ASP A 18 -3.54 16.99 0.43
N LYS A 19 -2.83 15.89 0.74
CA LYS A 19 -2.04 15.12 -0.24
C LYS A 19 -2.74 13.84 -0.68
N LYS A 20 -2.39 13.39 -1.89
CA LYS A 20 -2.68 12.02 -2.35
C LYS A 20 -1.62 11.10 -1.74
N VAL A 21 -2.05 10.06 -1.03
CA VAL A 21 -1.16 9.10 -0.36
C VAL A 21 -1.32 7.73 -1.00
N ILE A 22 -0.18 7.07 -1.24
CA ILE A 22 -0.13 5.63 -1.57
C ILE A 22 0.64 4.92 -0.47
N VAL A 23 0.02 3.88 0.09
CA VAL A 23 0.64 2.95 1.04
C VAL A 23 1.02 1.69 0.27
N VAL A 24 2.29 1.28 0.35
CA VAL A 24 2.75 0.05 -0.32
C VAL A 24 2.79 -1.09 0.69
N GLY A 25 1.92 -2.09 0.51
CA GLY A 25 1.72 -3.21 1.43
C GLY A 25 0.36 -3.14 2.15
N GLY A 26 -0.27 -4.30 2.35
CA GLY A 26 -1.58 -4.43 3.02
C GLY A 26 -1.55 -5.30 4.28
N GLY A 27 -0.38 -5.40 4.93
CA GLY A 27 -0.28 -5.93 6.29
C GLY A 27 -0.74 -4.92 7.36
N ASP A 28 -0.57 -5.30 8.63
CA ASP A 28 -0.92 -4.48 9.80
C ASP A 28 -0.28 -3.08 9.77
N THR A 29 1.01 -3.01 9.44
CA THR A 29 1.73 -1.73 9.25
C THR A 29 1.11 -0.87 8.16
N GLY A 30 0.65 -1.48 7.06
CA GLY A 30 -0.06 -0.76 6.00
C GLY A 30 -1.38 -0.17 6.51
N CYS A 31 -2.13 -0.94 7.30
CA CYS A 31 -3.35 -0.48 7.96
C CYS A 31 -3.09 0.73 8.90
N ASP A 32 -2.02 0.67 9.70
CA ASP A 32 -1.58 1.77 10.57
C ASP A 32 -1.25 3.05 9.78
N CYS A 33 -0.56 2.89 8.65
CA CYS A 33 -0.23 4.00 7.75
C CYS A 33 -1.48 4.62 7.11
N ILE A 34 -2.47 3.81 6.75
CA ILE A 34 -3.78 4.27 6.24
C ILE A 34 -4.48 5.12 7.31
N GLY A 35 -4.66 4.57 8.52
CA GLY A 35 -5.33 5.29 9.61
C GLY A 35 -4.60 6.57 10.00
N THR A 36 -3.26 6.56 10.02
CA THR A 36 -2.46 7.76 10.31
C THR A 36 -2.65 8.84 9.24
N SER A 37 -2.55 8.47 7.97
CA SER A 37 -2.74 9.39 6.84
C SER A 37 -4.14 9.99 6.83
N LEU A 38 -5.14 9.19 7.18
CA LEU A 38 -6.53 9.63 7.29
C LEU A 38 -6.68 10.72 8.35
N ARG A 39 -6.13 10.49 9.55
CA ARG A 39 -6.18 11.44 10.68
C ARG A 39 -5.35 12.70 10.45
N GLN A 40 -4.28 12.61 9.67
CA GLN A 40 -3.52 13.78 9.21
C GLN A 40 -4.26 14.64 8.17
N GLY A 41 -5.39 14.16 7.63
CA GLY A 41 -6.21 14.91 6.67
C GLY A 41 -5.78 14.70 5.22
N ALA A 42 -5.34 13.49 4.86
CA ALA A 42 -5.09 13.14 3.46
C ALA A 42 -6.29 13.44 2.57
N LYS A 43 -6.00 13.95 1.36
CA LYS A 43 -7.00 14.22 0.33
C LYS A 43 -7.56 12.93 -0.26
N ASN A 44 -6.69 11.93 -0.42
CA ASN A 44 -7.04 10.58 -0.88
C ASN A 44 -5.99 9.58 -0.39
N ILE A 45 -6.39 8.33 -0.14
CA ILE A 45 -5.50 7.24 0.27
C ILE A 45 -5.79 6.02 -0.60
N VAL A 46 -4.74 5.45 -1.17
CA VAL A 46 -4.78 4.17 -1.88
C VAL A 46 -3.74 3.25 -1.24
N SER A 47 -4.04 1.97 -1.12
CA SER A 47 -3.09 0.96 -0.64
C SER A 47 -2.85 -0.08 -1.72
N PHE A 48 -1.59 -0.43 -1.97
CA PHE A 48 -1.20 -1.46 -2.93
C PHE A 48 -0.95 -2.77 -2.19
N GLU A 49 -1.69 -3.80 -2.58
CA GLU A 49 -1.50 -5.16 -2.10
C GLU A 49 -1.04 -6.03 -3.28
N ILE A 50 0.13 -6.66 -3.11
CA ILE A 50 0.75 -7.49 -4.15
C ILE A 50 0.02 -8.82 -4.32
N LEU A 51 -0.65 -9.29 -3.26
CA LEU A 51 -1.43 -10.50 -3.27
C LEU A 51 -2.81 -10.28 -3.92
N PRO A 52 -3.41 -11.32 -4.51
CA PRO A 52 -4.81 -11.24 -4.95
C PRO A 52 -5.73 -11.06 -3.74
N ARG A 53 -6.92 -10.49 -3.98
CA ARG A 53 -7.95 -10.38 -2.93
C ARG A 53 -8.24 -11.79 -2.38
N PRO A 54 -8.09 -12.04 -1.08
CA PRO A 54 -8.45 -13.33 -0.50
C PRO A 54 -9.95 -13.62 -0.67
N GLY A 55 -10.35 -14.89 -0.59
CA GLY A 55 -11.76 -15.27 -0.66
C GLY A 55 -12.54 -14.84 0.58
N ASP A 56 -13.87 -14.68 0.47
CA ASP A 56 -14.72 -14.29 1.60
C ASP A 56 -14.92 -15.43 2.62
N THR A 57 -14.68 -16.67 2.20
CA THR A 57 -14.80 -17.89 3.03
C THR A 57 -13.50 -18.68 3.03
N ARG A 58 -13.26 -19.45 4.10
CA ARG A 58 -12.08 -20.31 4.22
C ARG A 58 -12.08 -21.37 3.13
N GLY A 59 -10.98 -21.46 2.37
CA GLY A 59 -10.77 -22.50 1.35
C GLY A 59 -10.50 -23.88 1.95
N ALA A 60 -10.78 -24.94 1.19
CA ALA A 60 -10.52 -26.32 1.60
C ALA A 60 -9.02 -26.61 1.78
N ASP A 61 -8.17 -25.84 1.11
CA ASP A 61 -6.70 -25.88 1.16
C ASP A 61 -6.11 -25.16 2.39
N ASN A 62 -6.95 -24.48 3.19
CA ASN A 62 -6.55 -23.80 4.42
C ASN A 62 -7.45 -24.24 5.60
N PRO A 63 -7.37 -25.51 6.05
CA PRO A 63 -8.19 -26.01 7.15
C PRO A 63 -7.74 -25.50 8.52
N TRP A 64 -8.63 -25.59 9.53
CA TRP A 64 -8.25 -25.41 10.93
C TRP A 64 -7.20 -26.47 11.34
N PRO A 65 -6.17 -26.14 12.16
CA PRO A 65 -5.99 -24.93 12.97
C PRO A 65 -5.21 -23.78 12.31
N GLN A 66 -5.01 -23.81 10.99
CA GLN A 66 -4.28 -22.72 10.31
C GLN A 66 -5.06 -21.40 10.40
N TRP A 67 -4.34 -20.29 10.44
CA TRP A 67 -4.95 -18.97 10.32
C TRP A 67 -5.73 -18.88 8.99
N PRO A 68 -7.00 -18.44 9.04
CA PRO A 68 -7.84 -18.33 7.85
C PRO A 68 -7.30 -17.27 6.89
N ARG A 69 -7.05 -17.67 5.65
CA ARG A 69 -6.74 -16.78 4.53
C ARG A 69 -8.03 -16.27 3.90
N ILE A 70 -8.78 -15.47 4.65
CA ILE A 70 -10.04 -14.86 4.20
C ILE A 70 -9.89 -13.35 4.08
N TYR A 71 -10.72 -12.75 3.24
CA TYR A 71 -10.75 -11.30 3.10
C TYR A 71 -11.25 -10.70 4.42
N ARG A 72 -10.45 -9.77 4.94
CA ARG A 72 -10.76 -9.02 6.16
C ARG A 72 -10.56 -7.55 5.88
N LYS A 73 -11.41 -6.75 6.51
CA LYS A 73 -11.19 -5.33 6.67
C LYS A 73 -10.70 -5.14 8.09
N ASP A 74 -9.69 -4.30 8.21
CA ASP A 74 -9.13 -3.89 9.50
C ASP A 74 -9.51 -2.41 9.67
N TYR A 75 -9.31 -1.89 10.87
CA TYR A 75 -9.80 -0.57 11.27
C TYR A 75 -9.45 0.54 10.27
N GLY A 76 -8.22 0.60 9.74
CA GLY A 76 -7.80 1.62 8.78
C GLY A 76 -8.52 1.50 7.43
N HIS A 77 -8.81 0.28 6.99
CA HIS A 77 -9.60 0.03 5.78
C HIS A 77 -11.04 0.50 5.96
N GLU A 78 -11.65 0.14 7.10
CA GLU A 78 -13.03 0.50 7.42
C GLU A 78 -13.23 2.01 7.61
N GLU A 79 -12.28 2.69 8.27
CA GLU A 79 -12.35 4.15 8.49
C GLU A 79 -12.30 4.93 7.16
N VAL A 80 -11.46 4.50 6.21
CA VAL A 80 -11.39 5.09 4.87
C VAL A 80 -12.66 4.78 4.08
N GLU A 81 -13.13 3.53 4.10
CA GLU A 81 -14.36 3.15 3.42
C GLU A 81 -15.57 3.93 3.95
N LEU A 82 -15.63 4.18 5.26
CA LEU A 82 -16.66 5.01 5.85
C LEU A 82 -16.59 6.47 5.36
N LYS A 83 -15.38 7.01 5.18
CA LYS A 83 -15.19 8.41 4.72
C LYS A 83 -15.47 8.59 3.22
N TRP A 84 -15.01 7.66 2.38
CA TRP A 84 -15.02 7.82 0.91
C TRP A 84 -15.90 6.80 0.18
N GLY A 85 -16.52 5.85 0.86
CA GLY A 85 -17.46 4.88 0.30
C GLY A 85 -16.83 3.68 -0.40
N SER A 86 -15.51 3.50 -0.32
CA SER A 86 -14.78 2.42 -0.99
C SER A 86 -13.55 1.97 -0.21
N ASP A 87 -13.23 0.67 -0.27
CA ASP A 87 -11.97 0.11 0.25
C ASP A 87 -10.77 0.78 -0.44
N PRO A 88 -9.76 1.28 0.31
CA PRO A 88 -8.58 1.93 -0.29
C PRO A 88 -7.66 0.95 -1.04
N ARG A 89 -7.81 -0.36 -0.82
CA ARG A 89 -6.87 -1.36 -1.32
C ARG A 89 -7.10 -1.70 -2.78
N ILE A 90 -5.99 -1.76 -3.51
CA ILE A 90 -5.89 -2.32 -4.85
C ILE A 90 -5.07 -3.60 -4.72
N PHE A 91 -5.71 -4.74 -5.00
CA PHE A 91 -5.09 -6.06 -4.95
C PHE A 91 -4.42 -6.45 -6.27
N GLY A 92 -3.46 -7.36 -6.21
CA GLY A 92 -2.72 -7.86 -7.39
C GLY A 92 -2.00 -6.74 -8.14
N ILE A 93 -1.37 -5.83 -7.41
CA ILE A 93 -0.63 -4.69 -7.98
C ILE A 93 0.78 -4.64 -7.40
N ASN A 94 1.76 -4.43 -8.27
CA ASN A 94 3.16 -4.28 -7.89
C ASN A 94 3.66 -2.88 -8.26
N SER A 95 4.35 -2.23 -7.34
CA SER A 95 5.04 -0.95 -7.59
C SER A 95 6.37 -1.19 -8.30
N LYS A 96 6.58 -0.54 -9.44
CA LYS A 96 7.78 -0.69 -10.27
C LYS A 96 8.83 0.38 -10.00
N GLU A 97 8.40 1.64 -10.01
CA GLU A 97 9.29 2.79 -9.86
C GLU A 97 8.54 3.98 -9.24
N PHE A 98 9.27 4.77 -8.47
CA PHE A 98 8.84 6.10 -8.02
C PHE A 98 9.23 7.13 -9.07
N LEU A 99 8.27 7.96 -9.46
CA LEU A 99 8.48 9.05 -10.40
C LEU A 99 8.82 10.32 -9.64
N ASP A 100 9.90 10.99 -10.04
CA ASP A 100 10.33 12.27 -9.48
C ASP A 100 9.61 13.46 -10.17
N ASP A 101 9.37 14.52 -9.42
CA ASP A 101 8.92 15.81 -9.96
C ASP A 101 10.07 16.68 -10.51
N GLY A 102 11.31 16.25 -10.31
CA GLY A 102 12.53 16.97 -10.69
C GLY A 102 13.00 17.99 -9.65
N ALA A 103 12.26 18.12 -8.55
CA ALA A 103 12.62 18.90 -7.38
C ALA A 103 12.95 18.01 -6.16
N GLY A 104 13.06 16.69 -6.38
CA GLY A 104 13.37 15.71 -5.34
C GLY A 104 12.15 15.22 -4.56
N ASN A 105 10.92 15.46 -5.06
CA ASN A 105 9.70 14.92 -4.47
C ASN A 105 9.11 13.82 -5.36
N VAL A 106 8.45 12.85 -4.72
CA VAL A 106 7.69 11.83 -5.44
C VAL A 106 6.45 12.47 -6.06
N LYS A 107 6.35 12.40 -7.39
CA LYS A 107 5.19 12.82 -8.20
C LYS A 107 4.20 11.69 -8.45
N GLY A 108 4.68 10.46 -8.47
CA GLY A 108 3.86 9.31 -8.83
C GLY A 108 4.55 7.97 -8.59
N ILE A 109 3.79 6.90 -8.75
CA ILE A 109 4.28 5.53 -8.75
C ILE A 109 3.84 4.87 -10.04
N ARG A 110 4.79 4.31 -10.80
CA ARG A 110 4.47 3.36 -11.86
C ARG A 110 4.19 2.02 -11.21
N SER A 111 3.11 1.39 -11.64
CA SER A 111 2.67 0.10 -11.16
C SER A 111 2.31 -0.81 -12.31
N VAL A 112 2.23 -2.11 -12.03
CA VAL A 112 1.80 -3.15 -12.97
C VAL A 112 0.87 -4.11 -12.25
N ARG A 113 -0.08 -4.71 -12.96
CA ARG A 113 -0.87 -5.80 -12.40
C ARG A 113 -0.04 -7.07 -12.32
N VAL A 114 -0.24 -7.83 -11.26
CA VAL A 114 0.43 -9.10 -11.04
C VAL A 114 -0.58 -10.21 -10.77
N GLU A 115 -0.28 -11.38 -11.31
CA GLU A 115 -0.99 -12.61 -11.06
C GLU A 115 -0.03 -13.60 -10.41
N TRP A 116 -0.56 -14.37 -9.47
CA TRP A 116 0.19 -15.40 -8.78
C TRP A 116 -0.24 -16.76 -9.32
N THR A 117 0.72 -17.50 -9.87
CA THR A 117 0.51 -18.85 -10.41
C THR A 117 1.35 -19.85 -9.64
N GLN A 118 0.87 -21.09 -9.51
CA GLN A 118 1.63 -22.16 -8.88
C GLN A 118 2.36 -22.97 -9.94
N ASP A 119 3.67 -23.09 -9.83
CA ASP A 119 4.51 -23.94 -10.67
C ASP A 119 5.34 -24.86 -9.77
N ASN A 120 5.15 -26.18 -9.91
CA ASN A 120 5.82 -27.21 -9.10
C ASN A 120 5.76 -26.94 -7.58
N GLY A 121 4.61 -26.48 -7.09
CA GLY A 121 4.38 -26.17 -5.68
C GLY A 121 4.93 -24.81 -5.21
N ARG A 122 5.64 -24.07 -6.07
CA ARG A 122 6.13 -22.70 -5.79
C ARG A 122 5.17 -21.67 -6.37
N TRP A 123 4.97 -20.60 -5.62
CA TRP A 123 4.23 -19.43 -6.09
C TRP A 123 5.15 -18.55 -6.93
N ILE A 124 4.78 -18.35 -8.19
CA ILE A 124 5.47 -17.48 -9.14
C ILE A 124 4.56 -16.29 -9.44
N MET A 125 5.06 -15.10 -9.14
CA MET A 125 4.47 -13.85 -9.55
C MET A 125 4.76 -13.61 -11.04
N LYS A 126 3.72 -13.33 -11.81
CA LYS A 126 3.81 -12.94 -13.22
C LYS A 126 3.16 -11.58 -13.41
N GLU A 127 3.82 -10.71 -14.15
CA GLU A 127 3.26 -9.41 -14.51
C GLU A 127 2.31 -9.57 -15.68
N VAL A 128 1.15 -8.93 -15.59
CA VAL A 128 0.16 -8.94 -16.67
C VAL A 128 0.64 -7.97 -17.76
N PRO A 129 0.87 -8.43 -19.00
CA PRO A 129 1.31 -7.56 -20.09
C PRO A 129 0.32 -6.41 -20.33
N ASN A 130 0.84 -5.23 -20.70
CA ASN A 130 0.05 -4.02 -21.00
C ASN A 130 -0.85 -3.53 -19.85
N SER A 131 -0.55 -3.91 -18.60
CA SER A 131 -1.30 -3.48 -17.41
C SER A 131 -0.62 -2.35 -16.63
N GLU A 132 0.42 -1.75 -17.20
CA GLU A 132 1.13 -0.66 -16.55
C GLU A 132 0.24 0.56 -16.36
N GLN A 133 0.28 1.13 -15.16
CA GLN A 133 -0.47 2.32 -14.81
C GLN A 133 0.36 3.23 -13.89
N ILE A 134 0.24 4.54 -14.12
CA ILE A 134 0.84 5.56 -13.27
C ILE A 134 -0.22 6.09 -12.30
N TYR A 135 0.12 6.10 -11.02
CA TYR A 135 -0.69 6.72 -9.97
C TYR A 135 0.00 7.99 -9.50
N GLU A 136 -0.66 9.13 -9.64
CA GLU A 136 -0.15 10.40 -9.11
C GLU A 136 -0.22 10.42 -7.59
N VAL A 137 0.89 10.75 -6.95
CA VAL A 137 1.01 10.78 -5.49
C VAL A 137 1.84 11.97 -5.05
N CYS A 138 1.56 12.52 -3.88
CA CYS A 138 2.35 13.61 -3.30
C CYS A 138 3.11 13.19 -2.04
N VAL A 139 2.75 12.06 -1.42
CA VAL A 139 3.47 11.38 -0.32
C VAL A 139 3.35 9.87 -0.51
N GLY A 140 4.49 9.16 -0.58
CA GLY A 140 4.54 7.71 -0.47
C GLY A 140 4.86 7.30 0.97
N VAL A 141 4.12 6.32 1.51
CA VAL A 141 4.45 5.68 2.79
C VAL A 141 4.77 4.21 2.49
N VAL A 142 5.96 3.79 2.88
CA VAL A 142 6.49 2.42 2.71
C VAL A 142 6.48 1.73 4.07
#